data_AF-A0AAJ0FV79-F1
#
_entry.id   AF-A0AAJ0FV79-F1
#
_cell.length_a   1.000
_cell.length_b   1.000
_cell.length_c   1.000
_cell.angle_alpha   90.00
_cell.angle_beta   90.00
_cell.angle_gamma   90.00
#
_symmetry.space_group_name_H-M   'P 1'
#
loop_
_entity.id
_entity.type
_entity.pdbx_description
1 polymer ?
#
loop_
_entity_poly.entity_id
_entity_poly.type
_entity_poly.pdbx_seq_one_letter_code
_entity_poly.pdbx_strand_id
1 'polypeptide(L)'
;MSRVSMRLDDFAAASEAKAHRMRQILIALYNNGIFRYDGILDTYSNNHVSSLLARDHWTHWHNWVNPYGNEFYDIARGIPGSVRSDTERPAAQLNFNTDDDMFAYFNTHGWVDASPLPEPRRRSHGKGC
;
A
#
# COMPACT_ATOMS: atom_id res chain seq x y z
N MET A 1 -4.61 11.44 -21.22
CA MET A 1 -5.48 11.75 -20.07
C MET A 1 -4.90 12.97 -19.37
N SER A 2 -5.67 14.04 -19.24
CA SER A 2 -5.24 15.25 -18.54
C SER A 2 -4.88 14.89 -17.10
N ARG A 3 -3.69 15.30 -16.61
CA ARG A 3 -3.26 15.05 -15.24
C ARG A 3 -4.06 15.98 -14.32
N VAL A 4 -5.08 15.43 -13.66
CA VAL A 4 -5.78 16.14 -12.59
C VAL A 4 -4.75 16.49 -11.52
N SER A 5 -4.59 17.78 -11.28
CA SER A 5 -3.70 18.34 -10.25
C SER A 5 -4.59 19.06 -9.25
N MET A 6 -4.29 18.90 -7.96
CA MET A 6 -5.13 19.43 -6.86
C MET A 6 -4.26 20.19 -5.87
N ARG A 7 -4.85 21.23 -5.24
CA ARG A 7 -4.18 21.97 -4.17
C ARG A 7 -4.22 21.19 -2.87
N LEU A 8 -3.35 21.55 -1.92
CA LEU A 8 -3.31 20.93 -0.60
C LEU A 8 -4.67 20.96 0.11
N ASP A 9 -5.36 22.11 0.07
CA ASP A 9 -6.63 22.27 0.79
C ASP A 9 -7.73 21.38 0.20
N ASP A 10 -7.73 21.19 -1.12
CA ASP A 10 -8.64 20.26 -1.80
C ASP A 10 -8.34 18.81 -1.40
N PHE A 11 -7.06 18.44 -1.33
CA PHE A 11 -6.63 17.12 -0.85
C PHE A 11 -7.03 16.86 0.60
N ALA A 12 -6.83 17.86 1.47
CA ALA A 12 -7.16 17.79 2.87
C ALA A 12 -8.67 17.66 3.07
N ALA A 13 -9.47 18.46 2.36
CA ALA A 13 -10.93 18.38 2.40
C ALA A 13 -11.44 17.03 1.88
N ALA A 14 -10.95 16.56 0.73
CA ALA A 14 -11.37 15.30 0.13
C ALA A 14 -10.98 14.06 0.96
N SER A 15 -9.95 14.18 1.81
CA SER A 15 -9.49 13.10 2.69
C SER A 15 -9.93 13.28 4.15
N GLU A 16 -10.78 14.27 4.43
CA GLU A 16 -11.21 14.64 5.79
C GLU A 16 -10.03 14.86 6.77
N ALA A 17 -8.90 15.35 6.24
CA ALA A 17 -7.65 15.52 6.97
C ALA A 17 -7.39 16.98 7.32
N LYS A 18 -6.61 17.21 8.39
CA LYS A 18 -6.09 18.55 8.69
C LYS A 18 -5.02 18.92 7.67
N ALA A 19 -5.18 20.05 6.96
CA ALA A 19 -4.27 20.48 5.89
C ALA A 19 -2.78 20.47 6.28
N HIS A 20 -2.44 20.97 7.47
CA HIS A 20 -1.04 20.99 7.92
C HIS A 20 -0.46 19.58 8.15
N ARG A 21 -1.26 18.60 8.60
CA ARG A 21 -0.84 17.19 8.73
C ARG A 21 -0.78 16.51 7.37
N MET A 22 -1.72 16.81 6.48
CA MET A 22 -1.70 16.34 5.09
C MET A 22 -0.41 16.81 4.39
N ARG A 23 0.02 18.06 4.58
CA ARG A 23 1.29 18.55 4.01
C ARG A 23 2.49 17.73 4.47
N GLN A 24 2.56 17.36 5.75
CA GLN A 24 3.65 16.53 6.29
C GLN A 24 3.71 15.17 5.58
N ILE A 25 2.56 14.54 5.36
CA ILE A 25 2.45 13.26 4.64
C ILE A 25 2.86 13.43 3.18
N LEU A 26 2.29 14.41 2.47
CA LEU A 26 2.58 14.65 1.05
C LEU A 26 4.04 15.00 0.79
N ILE A 27 4.73 15.67 1.73
CA ILE A 27 6.18 15.92 1.67
C ILE A 27 6.95 14.60 1.60
N ALA A 28 6.66 13.66 2.50
CA ALA A 28 7.31 12.36 2.49
C ALA A 28 7.01 11.61 1.19
N LEU A 29 5.76 11.63 0.72
CA LEU A 29 5.36 10.89 -0.47
C LEU A 29 5.96 11.47 -1.76
N TYR A 30 6.05 12.79 -1.93
CA TYR A 30 6.71 13.36 -3.11
C TYR A 30 8.23 13.16 -3.06
N ASN A 31 8.86 13.29 -1.88
CA ASN A 31 10.30 13.07 -1.71
C ASN A 31 10.70 11.62 -2.06
N ASN A 32 9.81 10.67 -1.81
CA ASN A 32 9.99 9.26 -2.21
C ASN A 32 9.48 8.96 -3.63
N GLY A 33 9.13 9.98 -4.42
CA GLY A 33 8.71 9.82 -5.81
C GLY A 33 7.33 9.18 -6.00
N ILE A 34 6.50 9.11 -4.95
CA ILE A 34 5.14 8.53 -5.04
C ILE A 34 4.18 9.51 -5.70
N PHE A 35 4.22 10.79 -5.35
CA PHE A 35 3.44 11.84 -6.03
C PHE A 35 4.33 12.82 -6.78
N ARG A 36 3.74 13.58 -7.71
CA ARG A 36 4.37 14.77 -8.29
C ARG A 36 3.89 16.02 -7.56
N TYR A 37 4.80 16.93 -7.27
CA TYR A 37 4.51 18.25 -6.74
C TYR A 37 4.99 19.34 -7.72
N ASP A 38 4.15 20.33 -7.98
CA ASP A 38 4.48 21.55 -8.72
C ASP A 38 4.56 22.72 -7.73
N GLY A 39 5.77 23.22 -7.48
CA GLY A 39 6.01 24.30 -6.53
C GLY A 39 5.61 25.70 -7.02
N ILE A 40 5.39 25.88 -8.33
CA ILE A 40 4.89 27.15 -8.89
C ILE A 40 3.39 27.25 -8.63
N LEU A 41 2.67 26.15 -8.83
CA LEU A 41 1.21 26.09 -8.69
C LEU A 41 0.75 25.67 -7.26
N ASP A 42 1.66 25.21 -6.40
CA ASP A 42 1.38 24.52 -5.11
C ASP A 42 0.33 23.41 -5.28
N THR A 43 0.55 22.56 -6.28
CA THR A 43 -0.36 21.44 -6.60
C THR A 43 0.35 20.09 -6.60
N TYR A 44 -0.43 19.06 -6.23
CA TYR A 44 -0.01 17.68 -6.30
C TYR A 44 -0.78 16.95 -7.39
N SER A 45 -0.14 15.99 -8.05
CA SER A 45 -0.78 15.14 -9.05
C SER A 45 -0.25 13.71 -9.02
N ASN A 46 -1.07 12.79 -9.52
CA ASN A 46 -0.66 11.41 -9.69
C ASN A 46 0.52 11.27 -10.66
N ASN A 47 1.41 10.32 -10.37
CA ASN A 47 2.46 9.88 -11.28
C ASN A 47 2.32 8.37 -11.52
N HIS A 48 3.26 7.76 -12.26
CA HIS A 48 3.19 6.34 -12.59
C HIS A 48 3.22 5.40 -11.36
N VAL A 49 3.83 5.83 -10.25
CA VAL A 49 3.89 5.10 -8.97
C VAL A 49 2.57 5.24 -8.21
N SER A 50 2.09 6.47 -7.94
CA SER A 50 0.81 6.62 -7.23
C SER A 50 -0.38 6.05 -8.01
N SER A 51 -0.31 6.00 -9.35
CA SER A 51 -1.33 5.32 -10.16
C SER A 51 -1.42 3.81 -9.90
N LEU A 52 -0.37 3.14 -9.44
CA LEU A 52 -0.44 1.74 -9.03
C LEU A 52 -1.33 1.54 -7.80
N LEU A 53 -1.40 2.57 -6.94
CA LEU A 53 -2.15 2.57 -5.68
C LEU A 53 -3.61 3.00 -5.86
N ALA A 54 -4.05 3.27 -7.09
CA ALA A 54 -5.46 3.58 -7.35
C ALA A 54 -6.34 2.34 -7.14
N ARG A 55 -7.57 2.56 -6.63
CA ARG A 55 -8.53 1.46 -6.35
C ARG A 55 -8.94 0.70 -7.60
N ASP A 56 -8.98 1.37 -8.73
CA ASP A 56 -9.32 0.81 -10.04
C ASP A 56 -8.10 0.27 -10.81
N HIS A 57 -6.90 0.31 -10.22
CA HIS A 57 -5.72 -0.28 -10.84
C HIS A 57 -5.76 -1.81 -10.74
N TRP A 58 -5.62 -2.49 -11.88
CA TRP A 58 -5.82 -3.94 -12.02
C TRP A 58 -4.89 -4.82 -11.17
N THR A 59 -3.76 -4.30 -10.69
CA THR A 59 -2.86 -5.05 -9.81
C THR A 59 -3.27 -5.00 -8.34
N HIS A 60 -4.28 -4.19 -7.99
CA HIS A 60 -4.82 -4.06 -6.64
C HIS A 60 -3.75 -3.77 -5.56
N TRP A 61 -2.70 -2.99 -5.88
CA TRP A 61 -1.64 -2.67 -4.89
C TRP A 61 -2.18 -1.91 -3.67
N HIS A 62 -3.32 -1.23 -3.79
CA HIS A 62 -4.01 -0.59 -2.67
C HIS A 62 -4.39 -1.58 -1.55
N ASN A 63 -4.65 -2.86 -1.88
CA ASN A 63 -4.97 -3.90 -0.89
C ASN A 63 -3.80 -4.20 0.06
N TRP A 64 -2.57 -3.87 -0.34
CA TRP A 64 -1.36 -4.16 0.42
C TRP A 64 -0.88 -2.97 1.27
N VAL A 65 -1.44 -1.78 1.08
CA VAL A 65 -1.01 -0.56 1.80
C VAL A 65 -1.18 -0.71 3.32
N ASN A 66 -2.33 -1.26 3.76
CA ASN A 66 -2.59 -1.47 5.18
C ASN A 66 -1.73 -2.61 5.77
N PRO A 67 -1.74 -3.83 5.21
CA PRO A 67 -0.87 -4.94 5.66
C PRO A 67 0.59 -4.54 5.84
N TYR A 68 1.18 -3.89 4.85
CA TYR A 68 2.59 -3.50 4.91
C TYR A 68 2.85 -2.36 5.89
N GLY A 69 1.88 -1.49 6.13
CA GLY A 69 1.99 -0.36 7.05
C GLY A 69 1.79 -0.74 8.52
N ASN A 70 1.01 -1.79 8.81
CA ASN A 70 0.67 -2.19 10.18
C ASN A 70 1.10 -3.63 10.47
N GLU A 71 0.42 -4.62 9.88
CA GLU A 71 0.52 -6.02 10.28
C GLU A 71 1.94 -6.59 10.06
N PHE A 72 2.60 -6.29 8.94
CA PHE A 72 3.99 -6.70 8.71
C PHE A 72 4.98 -5.99 9.64
N TYR A 73 4.74 -4.73 10.00
CA TYR A 73 5.54 -4.02 11.01
C TYR A 73 5.34 -4.61 12.41
N ASP A 74 4.13 -5.07 12.71
CA ASP A 74 3.83 -5.76 13.96
C ASP A 74 4.56 -7.11 14.02
N ILE A 75 4.51 -7.90 12.95
CA ILE A 75 5.27 -9.16 12.83
C ILE A 75 6.77 -8.92 13.07
N ALA A 76 7.33 -7.81 12.58
CA ALA A 76 8.75 -7.52 12.76
C ALA A 76 9.18 -7.45 14.24
N ARG A 77 8.26 -7.13 15.16
CA ARG A 77 8.53 -7.15 16.62
C ARG A 77 8.79 -8.56 17.16
N GLY A 78 8.30 -9.60 16.48
CA GLY A 78 8.52 -11.00 16.82
C GLY A 78 9.87 -11.55 16.36
N ILE A 79 10.60 -10.86 15.47
CA ILE A 79 11.87 -11.34 14.88
C ILE A 79 12.93 -11.68 15.95
N PRO A 80 13.19 -10.84 16.98
CA PRO A 80 14.17 -11.17 18.00
C PRO A 80 13.86 -12.46 18.76
N GLY A 81 12.57 -12.79 18.92
CA GLY A 81 12.15 -14.05 19.51
C GLY A 81 12.38 -15.22 18.56
N SER A 82 11.95 -15.10 17.31
CA SER A 82 11.94 -16.22 16.34
C SER A 82 13.31 -16.72 15.93
N VAL A 83 14.37 -15.94 16.15
CA VAL A 83 15.75 -16.33 15.81
C VAL A 83 16.50 -17.02 16.95
N ARG A 84 15.86 -17.18 18.12
CA ARG A 84 16.48 -17.86 19.26
C ARG A 84 16.54 -19.38 19.02
N SER A 85 17.59 -20.03 19.53
CA SER A 85 17.79 -21.47 19.36
C SER A 85 16.74 -22.34 20.08
N ASP A 86 16.04 -21.76 21.06
CA ASP A 86 15.04 -22.43 21.92
C ASP A 86 13.60 -22.27 21.41
N THR A 87 13.40 -21.67 20.23
CA THR A 87 12.06 -21.48 19.66
C THR A 87 11.91 -22.10 18.28
N GLU A 88 10.75 -22.69 18.03
CA GLU A 88 10.34 -23.18 16.72
C GLU A 88 9.29 -22.24 16.08
N ARG A 89 8.80 -21.24 16.82
CA ARG A 89 7.72 -20.35 16.34
C ARG A 89 8.27 -19.21 15.48
N PRO A 90 7.75 -19.00 14.26
CA PRO A 90 8.10 -17.85 13.44
C PRO A 90 7.58 -16.54 14.05
N ALA A 91 8.15 -15.43 13.60
CA ALA A 91 7.88 -14.09 14.14
C ALA A 91 6.38 -13.73 14.17
N ALA A 92 5.61 -14.13 13.14
CA ALA A 92 4.18 -13.85 13.08
C ALA A 92 3.39 -14.57 14.18
N GLN A 93 3.70 -15.84 14.44
CA GLN A 93 3.08 -16.63 15.50
C GLN A 93 3.44 -16.09 16.89
N LEU A 94 4.68 -15.65 17.06
CA LEU A 94 5.12 -15.02 18.31
C LEU A 94 4.39 -13.67 18.55
N ASN A 95 4.28 -12.83 17.53
CA ASN A 95 3.67 -11.50 17.66
C ASN A 95 2.15 -11.57 17.89
N PHE A 96 1.44 -12.41 17.12
CA PHE A 96 -0.02 -12.54 17.23
C PHE A 96 -0.46 -13.60 18.24
N ASN A 97 0.48 -14.30 18.87
CA ASN A 97 0.24 -15.42 19.76
C ASN A 97 -0.78 -16.42 19.19
N THR A 98 -0.50 -16.90 17.98
CA THR A 98 -1.35 -17.84 17.24
C THR A 98 -0.52 -19.03 16.75
N ASP A 99 -1.19 -20.16 16.54
CA ASP A 99 -0.60 -21.34 15.91
C ASP A 99 -0.92 -21.40 14.41
N ASP A 100 -1.75 -20.47 13.92
CA ASP A 100 -2.03 -20.32 12.49
C ASP A 100 -0.77 -19.88 11.75
N ASP A 101 -0.69 -20.22 10.46
CA ASP A 101 0.24 -19.52 9.57
C ASP A 101 -0.24 -18.07 9.32
N MET A 102 0.69 -17.22 8.86
CA MET A 102 0.43 -15.79 8.67
C MET A 102 -0.76 -15.51 7.75
N PHE A 103 -0.93 -16.27 6.67
CA PHE A 103 -2.01 -16.02 5.70
C PHE A 103 -3.36 -16.51 6.21
N ALA A 104 -3.39 -17.68 6.87
CA ALA A 104 -4.58 -18.16 7.56
C ALA A 104 -5.06 -17.13 8.60
N TYR A 105 -4.15 -16.60 9.41
CA TYR A 105 -4.45 -15.56 10.39
C TYR A 105 -4.93 -14.26 9.73
N PHE A 106 -4.28 -13.80 8.65
CA PHE A 106 -4.67 -12.57 7.96
C PHE A 106 -6.05 -12.68 7.30
N ASN A 107 -6.38 -13.86 6.76
CA ASN A 107 -7.67 -14.11 6.12
C ASN A 107 -8.83 -14.10 7.13
N THR A 108 -8.64 -14.66 8.33
CA THR A 108 -9.68 -14.64 9.38
C THR A 108 -9.97 -13.24 9.91
N HIS A 109 -9.00 -12.32 9.78
CA HIS A 109 -9.11 -10.93 10.20
C HIS A 109 -9.46 -9.96 9.05
N GLY A 110 -9.57 -10.45 7.82
CA GLY A 110 -9.92 -9.64 6.65
C GLY A 110 -8.84 -8.62 6.25
N TRP A 111 -7.57 -8.86 6.60
CA TRP A 111 -6.47 -7.94 6.32
C TRP A 111 -5.91 -8.06 4.91
N VAL A 112 -6.04 -9.23 4.29
CA VAL A 112 -5.69 -9.44 2.89
C VAL A 112 -6.92 -9.91 2.16
N ASP A 113 -7.24 -9.25 1.06
CA ASP A 113 -8.28 -9.72 0.14
C ASP A 113 -7.69 -10.91 -0.64
N ALA A 114 -8.13 -12.12 -0.29
CA ALA A 114 -7.74 -13.36 -0.96
C ALA A 114 -8.38 -13.52 -2.34
N SER A 115 -9.07 -12.50 -2.87
CA SER A 115 -9.60 -12.51 -4.23
C SER A 115 -8.48 -12.85 -5.23
N PRO A 116 -8.66 -13.89 -6.07
CA PRO A 116 -7.64 -14.30 -7.01
C PRO A 116 -7.24 -13.14 -7.91
N LEU A 117 -5.92 -12.97 -8.08
CA LEU A 117 -5.36 -11.94 -8.96
C LEU A 117 -6.08 -12.01 -10.33
N PRO A 118 -6.57 -10.89 -10.87
CA PRO A 118 -7.17 -10.90 -12.19
C PRO A 118 -6.14 -11.43 -13.20
N GLU A 119 -6.56 -12.36 -14.06
CA GLU A 119 -5.67 -12.96 -15.05
C GLU A 119 -4.92 -11.86 -15.81
N PRO A 120 -3.60 -12.00 -16.04
CA PRO A 120 -2.87 -11.03 -16.83
C PRO A 120 -3.53 -10.95 -18.21
N ARG A 121 -4.01 -9.76 -18.58
CA ARG A 121 -4.59 -9.51 -19.91
C ARG A 121 -3.62 -10.04 -20.95
N ARG A 122 -3.97 -11.16 -21.60
CA ARG A 122 -3.22 -11.70 -22.73
C ARG A 122 -3.10 -10.56 -23.74
N ARG A 123 -1.88 -10.09 -24.00
CA ARG A 123 -1.63 -9.20 -25.12
C ARG A 123 -2.10 -9.94 -26.36
N SER A 124 -3.21 -9.49 -26.94
CA SER A 124 -3.63 -9.90 -28.27
C SER A 124 -2.52 -9.51 -29.23
N HIS A 125 -1.65 -10.47 -29.53
CA HIS A 125 -0.78 -10.38 -30.68
C HIS A 125 -1.71 -10.45 -31.88
N GLY A 126 -2.07 -9.29 -32.42
CA GLY A 126 -2.62 -9.18 -33.74
C GLY A 126 -1.62 -9.81 -34.70
N LYS A 127 -1.90 -11.04 -35.13
CA LYS A 127 -1.27 -11.60 -36.31
C LYS A 127 -1.86 -10.86 -37.49
N GLY A 128 -1.02 -10.06 -38.15
CA GLY A 128 -1.33 -9.61 -39.49
C GLY A 128 -1.56 -10.81 -40.40
N CYS A 129 -2.62 -10.71 -41.19
CA CYS A 129 -2.70 -11.17 -42.56
C CYS A 129 -3.21 -9.98 -43.37
#